data_AF-A0A151RST4-F1
#
_entry.id   AF-A0A151RST4-F1
#
_cell.length_a   1.000
_cell.length_b   1.000
_cell.length_c   1.000
_cell.angle_alpha   90.00
_cell.angle_beta   90.00
_cell.angle_gamma   90.00
#
_symmetry.space_group_name_H-M   'P 1'
#
loop_
_entity.id
_entity.type
_entity.pdbx_description
1 polymer ?
#
loop_
_entity_poly.entity_id
_entity_poly.type
_entity_poly.pdbx_seq_one_letter_code
_entity_poly.pdbx_strand_id
1 'polypeptide(L)'
;MASLGTPAHVSNKKPLHCSTSKAKLVRCAVSPPAWREGRRTVSFSLLLSHFLLVPNCDAAQASLLDKYVKRKKLDPLEAYVPAVILTEFQIKDLEKTLEGDEPQFGLCRSLLRSGPAASLRVNIRAVAQYASDSGNGKTAFNDVDDCLRSLEELDSLLLHASRNDPEASVKSMKAKINSALNALDSLLQTVPSDVLSKGKVIADSYREPEDVETGSLDPELKQLESIL
;
A
#
# COMPACT_ATOMS: atom_id res chain seq x y z
N MET A 1 24.56 -70.87 20.27
CA MET A 1 23.45 -71.82 19.98
C MET A 1 22.17 -70.99 20.03
N ALA A 2 21.54 -70.60 18.92
CA ALA A 2 20.85 -71.42 17.91
C ALA A 2 19.49 -71.95 18.44
N SER A 3 18.36 -71.90 17.70
CA SER A 3 17.98 -71.17 16.48
C SER A 3 16.46 -71.35 16.21
N LEU A 4 15.92 -70.64 15.22
CA LEU A 4 14.63 -70.89 14.50
C LEU A 4 13.31 -70.65 15.28
N GLY A 5 12.24 -70.15 14.65
CA GLY A 5 12.15 -69.65 13.27
C GLY A 5 10.74 -69.17 12.86
N THR A 6 10.69 -68.31 11.84
CA THR A 6 9.51 -67.97 11.02
C THR A 6 9.14 -69.15 10.11
N PRO A 7 7.88 -69.30 9.64
CA PRO A 7 7.31 -68.47 8.56
C PRO A 7 5.85 -68.03 8.91
N ALA A 8 4.96 -67.54 8.05
CA ALA A 8 4.92 -67.40 6.58
C ALA A 8 4.12 -66.16 6.12
N HIS A 9 3.88 -66.04 4.81
CA HIS A 9 3.13 -64.96 4.14
C HIS A 9 2.11 -65.58 3.16
N VAL A 10 0.84 -65.13 3.14
CA VAL A 10 -0.12 -65.50 2.09
C VAL A 10 -0.86 -64.26 1.58
N SER A 11 -0.90 -64.13 0.26
CA SER A 11 -1.57 -63.09 -0.51
C SER A 11 -2.76 -63.69 -1.25
N ASN A 12 -3.89 -62.96 -1.36
CA ASN A 12 -4.61 -62.94 -2.64
C ASN A 12 -5.53 -61.73 -2.85
N LYS A 13 -6.03 -61.59 -4.08
CA LYS A 13 -6.53 -60.35 -4.69
C LYS A 13 -8.06 -60.14 -4.61
N LYS A 14 -8.45 -58.86 -4.57
CA LYS A 14 -9.55 -58.11 -5.26
C LYS A 14 -10.68 -58.90 -6.01
N PRO A 15 -11.82 -58.23 -6.35
CA PRO A 15 -12.58 -57.14 -5.69
C PRO A 15 -14.11 -57.42 -5.69
N LEU A 16 -14.97 -56.48 -5.23
CA LEU A 16 -16.25 -56.12 -5.89
C LEU A 16 -17.05 -54.97 -5.20
N HIS A 17 -17.30 -53.92 -6.01
CA HIS A 17 -18.51 -53.09 -6.14
C HIS A 17 -19.20 -52.28 -5.00
N CYS A 18 -19.33 -50.97 -5.30
CA CYS A 18 -20.46 -50.05 -5.08
C CYS A 18 -21.05 -49.77 -3.68
N SER A 19 -20.86 -48.52 -3.24
CA SER A 19 -21.99 -47.56 -3.18
C SER A 19 -21.49 -46.15 -3.52
N THR A 20 -22.30 -45.35 -4.23
CA THR A 20 -21.92 -43.99 -4.68
C THR A 20 -22.82 -42.92 -4.06
N SER A 21 -22.26 -42.10 -3.16
CA SER A 21 -22.91 -40.89 -2.66
C SER A 21 -22.56 -39.70 -3.57
N LYS A 22 -23.55 -39.24 -4.35
CA LYS A 22 -23.38 -38.09 -5.27
C LYS A 22 -23.54 -36.77 -4.53
N ALA A 23 -22.43 -36.12 -4.18
CA ALA A 23 -22.43 -34.68 -3.87
C ALA A 23 -22.34 -33.87 -5.18
N LYS A 24 -23.25 -32.91 -5.38
CA LYS A 24 -23.37 -32.15 -6.63
C LYS A 24 -22.30 -31.05 -6.71
N LEU A 25 -21.48 -31.08 -7.75
CA LEU A 25 -20.55 -30.01 -8.10
C LEU A 25 -21.24 -29.06 -9.10
N VAL A 26 -21.57 -27.84 -8.65
CA VAL A 26 -22.23 -26.83 -9.50
C VAL A 26 -21.18 -26.23 -10.44
N ARG A 27 -21.23 -26.61 -11.71
CA ARG A 27 -20.41 -26.03 -12.79
C ARG A 27 -21.30 -25.20 -13.69
N CYS A 28 -21.26 -23.88 -13.53
CA CYS A 28 -21.99 -22.95 -14.40
C CYS A 28 -21.39 -22.98 -15.82
N ALA A 29 -22.04 -23.70 -16.72
CA ALA A 29 -21.77 -23.62 -18.15
C ALA A 29 -22.78 -22.66 -18.80
N VAL A 30 -22.31 -21.48 -19.19
CA VAL A 30 -23.07 -20.57 -20.06
C VAL A 30 -22.64 -20.82 -21.50
N SER A 31 -23.59 -21.21 -22.34
CA SER A 31 -23.37 -21.50 -23.75
C SER A 31 -22.96 -20.25 -24.54
N PRO A 32 -22.07 -20.36 -25.54
CA PRO A 32 -21.82 -19.25 -26.46
C PRO A 32 -23.05 -19.00 -27.37
N PRO A 33 -23.35 -17.74 -27.74
CA PRO A 33 -24.46 -17.43 -28.62
C PRO A 33 -24.18 -17.89 -30.06
N ALA A 34 -25.16 -18.53 -30.69
CA ALA A 34 -25.07 -18.95 -32.09
C ALA A 34 -25.09 -17.75 -33.03
N TRP A 35 -23.93 -17.36 -33.56
CA TRP A 35 -23.84 -16.43 -34.70
C TRP A 35 -24.30 -17.13 -35.97
N ARG A 36 -25.33 -16.60 -36.62
CA ARG A 36 -25.82 -17.11 -37.91
C ARG A 36 -24.88 -16.67 -39.02
N GLU A 37 -24.50 -17.64 -39.85
CA GLU A 37 -23.89 -17.45 -41.16
C GLU A 37 -24.76 -16.50 -42.03
N GLY A 38 -24.19 -15.35 -42.40
CA GLY A 38 -24.84 -14.33 -43.24
C GLY A 38 -24.00 -14.01 -44.48
N ARG A 39 -24.05 -14.88 -45.50
CA ARG A 39 -23.24 -14.73 -46.72
C ARG A 39 -23.59 -13.45 -47.51
N ARG A 40 -22.72 -12.45 -47.48
CA ARG A 40 -22.54 -11.49 -48.59
C ARG A 40 -21.07 -11.13 -48.76
N THR A 41 -20.45 -11.75 -49.76
CA THR A 41 -19.12 -11.38 -50.27
C THR A 41 -19.22 -10.09 -51.07
N VAL A 42 -18.45 -9.06 -50.70
CA VAL A 42 -18.10 -7.96 -51.60
C VAL A 42 -16.61 -7.66 -51.43
N SER A 43 -15.86 -7.80 -52.53
CA SER A 43 -14.44 -7.48 -52.60
C SER A 43 -14.27 -5.99 -52.89
N PHE A 44 -13.47 -5.29 -52.09
CA PHE A 44 -12.87 -4.01 -52.49
C PHE A 44 -11.42 -3.94 -52.02
N SER A 45 -10.54 -4.32 -52.96
CA SER A 45 -9.21 -3.73 -53.21
C SER A 45 -8.33 -3.33 -52.01
N LEU A 46 -7.22 -4.06 -51.85
CA LEU A 46 -5.97 -3.41 -51.47
C LEU A 46 -5.70 -2.28 -52.47
N LEU A 47 -5.53 -1.04 -51.96
CA LEU A 47 -4.71 0.06 -52.50
C LEU A 47 -5.18 1.39 -51.87
N LEU A 48 -4.72 1.68 -50.65
CA LEU A 48 -4.59 3.08 -50.19
C LEU A 48 -3.45 3.23 -49.17
N SER A 49 -2.32 2.59 -49.48
CA SER A 49 -1.03 2.83 -48.82
C SER A 49 -0.45 4.17 -49.25
N HIS A 50 -1.11 5.27 -48.90
CA HIS A 50 -0.50 6.61 -48.89
C HIS A 50 0.04 6.91 -47.50
N PHE A 51 1.16 6.27 -47.21
CA PHE A 51 2.11 6.71 -46.21
C PHE A 51 2.43 8.20 -46.42
N LEU A 52 2.56 8.94 -45.31
CA LEU A 52 3.32 10.19 -45.20
C LEU A 52 2.77 11.42 -45.96
N LEU A 53 1.61 11.95 -45.54
CA LEU A 53 1.54 13.41 -45.39
C LEU A 53 2.22 13.77 -44.07
N VAL A 54 3.42 14.34 -44.16
CA VAL A 54 4.09 15.02 -43.05
C VAL A 54 3.43 16.38 -42.87
N PRO A 55 2.78 16.67 -41.73
CA PRO A 55 2.50 18.04 -41.36
C PRO A 55 3.77 18.64 -40.75
N ASN A 56 4.42 19.55 -41.47
CA ASN A 56 5.40 20.45 -40.86
C ASN A 56 4.65 21.38 -39.88
N CYS A 57 4.46 20.92 -38.66
CA CYS A 57 3.89 21.71 -37.56
C CYS A 57 5.00 22.27 -36.68
N ASP A 58 5.81 23.16 -37.24
CA ASP A 58 6.51 24.14 -36.43
C ASP A 58 5.48 25.08 -35.76
N ALA A 59 5.76 25.41 -34.50
CA ALA A 59 5.02 26.28 -33.61
C ALA A 59 3.64 25.80 -33.07
N ALA A 60 3.51 25.94 -31.74
CA ALA A 60 2.26 26.02 -30.98
C ALA A 60 1.36 24.76 -30.85
N GLN A 61 1.94 23.59 -30.54
CA GLN A 61 1.16 22.47 -29.99
C GLN A 61 0.86 22.63 -28.48
N ALA A 62 0.29 23.77 -28.09
CA ALA A 62 -0.44 23.87 -26.82
C ALA A 62 -1.72 23.03 -26.99
N SER A 63 -1.75 21.83 -26.40
CA SER A 63 -2.73 20.81 -26.79
C SER A 63 -4.18 21.30 -26.62
N LEU A 64 -5.03 21.09 -27.62
CA LEU A 64 -6.42 21.57 -27.60
C LEU A 64 -7.26 20.96 -26.46
N LEU A 65 -6.80 19.84 -25.89
CA LEU A 65 -7.39 19.19 -24.73
C LEU A 65 -7.00 19.85 -23.39
N ASP A 66 -5.92 20.63 -23.34
CA ASP A 66 -5.46 21.35 -22.14
C ASP A 66 -6.50 22.36 -21.63
N LYS A 67 -7.27 22.97 -22.55
CA LYS A 67 -8.38 23.89 -22.21
C LYS A 67 -9.61 23.20 -21.63
N TYR A 68 -9.80 21.90 -21.88
CA TYR A 68 -10.99 21.15 -21.44
C TYR A 68 -10.70 20.21 -20.26
N VAL A 69 -9.51 19.63 -20.18
CA VAL A 69 -9.02 18.96 -18.98
C VAL A 69 -8.45 20.03 -18.05
N LYS A 70 -9.33 20.76 -17.37
CA LYS A 70 -8.98 21.68 -16.28
C LYS A 70 -8.41 20.85 -15.12
N ARG A 71 -7.13 20.47 -15.23
CA ARG A 71 -6.41 19.67 -14.21
C ARG A 71 -6.66 20.33 -12.87
N LYS A 72 -7.16 19.56 -11.90
CA LYS A 72 -7.11 20.02 -10.51
C LYS A 72 -5.64 20.24 -10.20
N LYS A 73 -5.26 21.50 -9.99
CA LYS A 73 -3.95 21.82 -9.43
C LYS A 73 -3.89 21.17 -8.05
N LEU A 74 -2.73 20.64 -7.70
CA LEU A 74 -2.48 20.22 -6.33
C LEU A 74 -2.63 21.43 -5.40
N ASP A 75 -2.97 21.16 -4.15
CA ASP A 75 -2.88 22.16 -3.08
C ASP A 75 -1.41 22.55 -2.90
N PRO A 76 -1.09 23.76 -2.38
CA PRO A 76 0.30 24.17 -2.14
C PRO A 76 1.09 23.10 -1.36
N LEU A 77 2.38 22.97 -1.66
CA LEU A 77 3.27 21.93 -1.09
C LEU A 77 3.28 21.95 0.45
N GLU A 78 3.14 23.15 1.02
CA GLU A 78 2.95 23.43 2.44
C GLU A 78 1.79 22.66 3.09
N ALA A 79 0.76 22.27 2.34
CA ALA A 79 -0.37 21.49 2.84
C ALA A 79 -0.03 20.00 3.04
N TYR A 80 0.91 19.46 2.27
CA TYR A 80 1.23 18.02 2.29
C TYR A 80 2.42 17.69 3.21
N VAL A 81 3.42 18.57 3.28
CA VAL A 81 4.67 18.32 4.03
C VAL A 81 4.44 18.05 5.54
N PRO A 82 3.60 18.83 6.28
CA PRO A 82 3.32 18.52 7.69
C PRO A 82 2.72 17.12 7.88
N ALA A 83 1.80 16.71 7.01
CA ALA A 83 1.15 15.40 7.10
C ALA A 83 2.11 14.22 6.83
N VAL A 84 3.14 14.42 6.00
CA VAL A 84 4.22 13.44 5.82
C VAL A 84 5.06 13.33 7.10
N ILE A 85 5.49 14.45 7.68
CA ILE A 85 6.29 14.48 8.92
C ILE A 85 5.52 13.86 10.11
N LEU A 86 4.23 14.17 10.24
CA LEU A 86 3.36 13.55 11.25
C LEU A 86 3.26 12.02 11.07
N THR A 87 3.34 11.54 9.85
CA THR A 87 3.36 10.08 9.59
C THR A 87 4.71 9.46 9.96
N GLU A 88 5.83 10.17 9.80
CA GLU A 88 7.11 9.69 10.33
C GLU A 88 7.10 9.55 11.84
N PHE A 89 6.51 10.52 12.56
CA PHE A 89 6.34 10.42 14.02
C PHE A 89 5.49 9.19 14.37
N GLN A 90 4.34 9.00 13.71
CA GLN A 90 3.47 7.84 13.90
C GLN A 90 4.18 6.50 13.61
N ILE A 91 5.07 6.45 12.62
CA ILE A 91 5.88 5.26 12.29
C ILE A 91 7.02 5.04 13.31
N LYS A 92 7.59 6.11 13.87
CA LYS A 92 8.60 6.04 14.96
C LYS A 92 7.97 5.56 16.27
N ASP A 93 6.77 6.01 16.61
CA ASP A 93 6.03 5.55 17.80
C ASP A 93 5.51 4.10 17.65
N LEU A 94 5.20 3.70 16.42
CA LEU A 94 4.98 2.29 16.06
C LEU A 94 6.23 1.44 16.34
N GLU A 95 7.44 1.94 16.08
CA GLU A 95 8.67 1.20 16.38
C GLU A 95 8.83 0.95 17.88
N LYS A 96 8.57 1.98 18.71
CA LYS A 96 8.54 1.88 20.19
C LYS A 96 7.49 0.85 20.65
N THR A 97 6.33 0.78 20.00
CA THR A 97 5.25 -0.17 20.32
C THR A 97 5.62 -1.64 20.05
N LEU A 98 6.67 -1.88 19.24
CA LEU A 98 7.27 -3.21 19.04
C LEU A 98 8.38 -3.52 20.06
N GLU A 99 8.68 -2.63 21.01
CA GLU A 99 9.66 -2.84 22.07
C GLU A 99 8.97 -3.32 23.35
N GLY A 100 9.07 -4.62 23.62
CA GLY A 100 8.51 -5.25 24.80
C GLY A 100 8.42 -6.76 24.66
N ASP A 101 8.12 -7.45 25.76
CA ASP A 101 7.99 -8.91 25.77
C ASP A 101 6.73 -9.41 25.04
N GLU A 102 5.67 -8.58 24.98
CA GLU A 102 4.41 -8.88 24.29
C GLU A 102 4.00 -7.73 23.33
N PRO A 103 4.56 -7.70 22.10
CA PRO A 103 4.28 -6.65 21.12
C PRO A 103 2.83 -6.68 20.59
N GLN A 104 2.14 -5.55 20.64
CA GLN A 104 0.72 -5.44 20.27
C GLN A 104 0.51 -5.30 18.75
N PHE A 105 0.73 -6.39 18.00
CA PHE A 105 0.64 -6.39 16.53
C PHE A 105 -0.71 -5.91 15.98
N GLY A 106 -1.82 -6.13 16.69
CA GLY A 106 -3.14 -5.62 16.31
C GLY A 106 -3.23 -4.09 16.33
N LEU A 107 -2.71 -3.47 17.39
CA LEU A 107 -2.62 -2.00 17.53
C LEU A 107 -1.72 -1.42 16.45
N CYS A 108 -0.56 -2.04 16.23
CA CYS A 108 0.40 -1.67 15.18
C CYS A 108 -0.26 -1.54 13.79
N ARG A 109 -1.11 -2.51 13.42
CA ARG A 109 -1.86 -2.52 12.15
C ARG A 109 -3.01 -1.52 12.09
N SER A 110 -3.55 -1.12 13.24
CA SER A 110 -4.55 -0.06 13.35
C SER A 110 -3.91 1.31 13.11
N LEU A 111 -2.74 1.55 13.71
CA LEU A 111 -1.95 2.78 13.49
C LEU A 111 -1.63 2.98 12.01
N LEU A 112 -1.11 1.96 11.31
CA LEU A 112 -0.81 2.03 9.87
C LEU A 112 -2.04 2.31 8.96
N ARG A 113 -3.27 2.28 9.49
CA ARG A 113 -4.52 2.51 8.76
C ARG A 113 -5.31 3.73 9.24
N SER A 114 -4.80 4.46 10.23
CA SER A 114 -5.51 5.56 10.90
C SER A 114 -4.59 6.77 11.08
N GLY A 115 -5.16 7.91 11.49
CA GLY A 115 -4.40 9.14 11.68
C GLY A 115 -3.70 9.62 10.39
N PRO A 116 -2.51 10.25 10.50
CA PRO A 116 -1.72 10.70 9.36
C PRO A 116 -1.47 9.62 8.29
N ALA A 117 -1.10 8.40 8.72
CA ALA A 117 -0.79 7.26 7.84
C ALA A 117 -1.92 6.91 6.86
N ALA A 118 -3.19 7.08 7.24
CA ALA A 118 -4.33 6.84 6.37
C ALA A 118 -4.34 7.73 5.10
N SER A 119 -3.74 8.92 5.18
CA SER A 119 -3.63 9.88 4.08
C SER A 119 -2.28 9.85 3.35
N LEU A 120 -1.28 9.17 3.92
CA LEU A 120 0.13 9.22 3.50
C LEU A 120 0.31 9.06 1.99
N ARG A 121 -0.30 8.04 1.39
CA ARG A 121 -0.17 7.71 -0.03
C ARG A 121 -0.53 8.87 -0.96
N VAL A 122 -1.48 9.71 -0.58
CA VAL A 122 -1.87 10.90 -1.37
C VAL A 122 -0.82 12.01 -1.18
N ASN A 123 -0.44 12.26 0.08
CA ASN A 123 0.50 13.32 0.44
C ASN A 123 1.88 13.11 -0.18
N ILE A 124 2.47 11.91 -0.04
CA ILE A 124 3.81 11.62 -0.58
C ILE A 124 3.84 11.66 -2.12
N ARG A 125 2.73 11.32 -2.79
CA ARG A 125 2.61 11.43 -4.25
C ARG A 125 2.49 12.89 -4.71
N ALA A 126 1.83 13.74 -3.93
CA ALA A 126 1.81 15.17 -4.20
C ALA A 126 3.21 15.79 -4.00
N VAL A 127 3.91 15.44 -2.92
CA VAL A 127 5.32 15.85 -2.69
C VAL A 127 6.22 15.39 -3.85
N ALA A 128 6.11 14.13 -4.29
CA ALA A 128 6.88 13.62 -5.41
C ALA A 128 6.56 14.30 -6.75
N GLN A 129 5.31 14.74 -6.97
CA GLN A 129 4.96 15.55 -8.14
C GLN A 129 5.65 16.93 -8.09
N TYR A 130 5.65 17.61 -6.93
CA TYR A 130 6.37 18.88 -6.76
C TYR A 130 7.90 18.72 -6.92
N ALA A 131 8.46 17.62 -6.43
CA ALA A 131 9.85 17.26 -6.67
C ALA A 131 10.13 17.00 -8.17
N SER A 132 9.19 16.36 -8.87
CA SER A 132 9.26 16.13 -10.32
C SER A 132 9.25 17.42 -11.13
N ASP A 133 8.39 18.37 -10.76
CA ASP A 133 8.33 19.70 -11.39
C ASP A 133 9.63 20.49 -11.14
N SER A 134 10.38 20.15 -10.09
CA SER A 134 11.69 20.69 -9.73
C SER A 134 12.89 19.88 -10.29
N GLY A 135 12.64 18.85 -11.10
CA GLY A 135 13.68 18.02 -11.74
C GLY A 135 14.09 16.74 -11.00
N ASN A 136 13.63 16.54 -9.76
CA ASN A 136 13.96 15.39 -8.89
C ASN A 136 12.96 14.22 -9.00
N GLY A 137 12.18 14.14 -10.08
CA GLY A 137 11.03 13.24 -10.18
C GLY A 137 11.39 11.76 -10.07
N LYS A 138 12.49 11.33 -10.71
CA LYS A 138 12.89 9.91 -10.70
C LYS A 138 13.24 9.41 -9.30
N THR A 139 13.97 10.20 -8.51
CA THR A 139 14.30 9.82 -7.13
C THR A 139 13.04 9.85 -6.27
N ALA A 140 12.29 10.95 -6.31
CA ALA A 140 11.09 11.12 -5.49
C ALA A 140 10.01 10.05 -5.73
N PHE A 141 9.77 9.62 -6.97
CA PHE A 141 8.83 8.53 -7.25
C PHE A 141 9.37 7.15 -6.84
N ASN A 142 10.69 6.90 -6.94
CA ASN A 142 11.28 5.68 -6.41
C ASN A 142 11.15 5.64 -4.87
N ASP A 143 11.42 6.75 -4.18
CA ASP A 143 11.30 6.87 -2.73
C ASP A 143 9.84 6.61 -2.27
N VAL A 144 8.85 7.11 -3.02
CA VAL A 144 7.43 6.81 -2.80
C VAL A 144 7.13 5.31 -2.95
N ASP A 145 7.61 4.67 -4.02
CA ASP A 145 7.34 3.25 -4.27
C ASP A 145 8.04 2.34 -3.26
N ASP A 146 9.26 2.66 -2.83
CA ASP A 146 10.02 1.92 -1.82
C ASP A 146 9.45 2.12 -0.41
N CYS A 147 8.95 3.32 -0.08
CA CYS A 147 8.19 3.59 1.15
C CYS A 147 6.91 2.74 1.20
N LEU A 148 6.06 2.82 0.16
CA LEU A 148 4.80 2.09 0.11
C LEU A 148 5.01 0.57 0.15
N ARG A 149 5.99 0.05 -0.60
CA ARG A 149 6.35 -1.39 -0.56
C ARG A 149 6.78 -1.81 0.85
N SER A 150 7.62 -1.01 1.52
CA SER A 150 8.08 -1.29 2.88
C SER A 150 6.92 -1.34 3.88
N LEU A 151 5.93 -0.44 3.74
CA LEU A 151 4.74 -0.41 4.60
C LEU A 151 3.75 -1.57 4.31
N GLU A 152 3.60 -1.98 3.05
CA GLU A 152 2.78 -3.15 2.67
C GLU A 152 3.41 -4.47 3.19
N GLU A 153 4.73 -4.59 3.09
CA GLU A 153 5.50 -5.71 3.65
C GLU A 153 5.45 -5.71 5.19
N LEU A 154 5.52 -4.54 5.84
CA LEU A 154 5.35 -4.39 7.29
C LEU A 154 3.94 -4.83 7.74
N ASP A 155 2.87 -4.42 7.07
CA ASP A 155 1.51 -4.85 7.42
C ASP A 155 1.33 -6.36 7.27
N SER A 156 1.95 -6.95 6.25
CA SER A 156 1.99 -8.39 6.06
C SER A 156 2.67 -9.07 7.24
N LEU A 157 3.89 -8.64 7.61
CA LEU A 157 4.60 -9.19 8.78
C LEU A 157 3.77 -9.07 10.07
N LEU A 158 3.15 -7.92 10.32
CA LEU A 158 2.29 -7.73 11.49
C LEU A 158 1.04 -8.64 11.48
N LEU A 159 0.45 -8.91 10.30
CA LEU A 159 -0.67 -9.85 10.16
C LEU A 159 -0.25 -11.29 10.44
N HIS A 160 0.93 -11.70 9.95
CA HIS A 160 1.49 -13.02 10.20
C HIS A 160 1.85 -13.21 11.67
N ALA A 161 2.52 -12.25 12.30
CA ALA A 161 2.86 -12.31 13.72
C ALA A 161 1.61 -12.29 14.63
N SER A 162 0.59 -11.51 14.28
CA SER A 162 -0.73 -11.54 14.94
C SER A 162 -1.44 -12.90 14.85
N ARG A 163 -0.96 -13.83 14.02
CA ARG A 163 -1.44 -15.22 13.89
C ARG A 163 -0.48 -16.25 14.50
N ASN A 164 0.53 -15.80 15.24
CA ASN A 164 1.61 -16.61 15.83
C ASN A 164 2.46 -17.36 14.77
N ASP A 165 2.66 -16.74 13.60
CA ASP A 165 3.55 -17.26 12.56
C ASP A 165 5.04 -17.06 12.95
N PRO A 166 5.84 -18.14 13.08
CA PRO A 166 7.24 -18.04 13.50
C PRO A 166 8.17 -17.37 12.48
N GLU A 167 7.75 -17.21 11.21
CA GLU A 167 8.55 -16.50 10.20
C GLU A 167 8.51 -14.97 10.41
N ALA A 168 7.47 -14.45 11.06
CA ALA A 168 7.23 -13.03 11.24
C ALA A 168 7.94 -12.45 12.48
N SER A 169 9.26 -12.24 12.37
CA SER A 169 10.07 -11.69 13.46
C SER A 169 9.88 -10.16 13.67
N VAL A 170 9.96 -9.70 14.93
CA VAL A 170 10.04 -8.25 15.25
C VAL A 170 11.24 -7.59 14.55
N LYS A 171 12.34 -8.31 14.37
CA LYS A 171 13.54 -7.82 13.67
C LYS A 171 13.25 -7.46 12.20
N SER A 172 12.49 -8.27 11.48
CA SER A 172 12.09 -7.97 10.10
C SER A 172 11.08 -6.82 10.04
N MET A 173 10.19 -6.69 11.01
CA MET A 173 9.29 -5.53 11.11
C MET A 173 10.07 -4.22 11.30
N LYS A 174 10.99 -4.18 12.28
CA LYS A 174 11.86 -3.00 12.49
C LYS A 174 12.70 -2.67 11.26
N ALA A 175 13.20 -3.67 10.54
CA ALA A 175 13.90 -3.44 9.28
C ALA A 175 13.00 -2.73 8.23
N LYS A 176 11.72 -3.12 8.11
CA LYS A 176 10.76 -2.47 7.20
C LYS A 176 10.32 -1.09 7.65
N ILE A 177 10.18 -0.86 8.96
CA ILE A 177 10.00 0.48 9.54
C ILE A 177 11.16 1.40 9.13
N ASN A 178 12.40 0.95 9.35
CA ASN A 178 13.59 1.72 9.00
C ASN A 178 13.70 1.95 7.47
N SER A 179 13.36 0.98 6.63
CA SER A 179 13.25 1.19 5.17
C SER A 179 12.22 2.25 4.80
N ALA A 180 11.03 2.23 5.42
CA ALA A 180 9.99 3.21 5.16
C ALA A 180 10.38 4.63 5.62
N LEU A 181 10.99 4.76 6.81
CA LEU A 181 11.48 6.04 7.33
C LEU A 181 12.60 6.62 6.45
N ASN A 182 13.61 5.84 6.09
CA ASN A 182 14.69 6.30 5.21
C ASN A 182 14.17 6.78 3.85
N ALA A 183 13.13 6.16 3.30
CA ALA A 183 12.48 6.58 2.06
C ALA A 183 11.69 7.89 2.24
N LEU A 184 11.00 8.10 3.37
CA LEU A 184 10.33 9.36 3.68
C LEU A 184 11.34 10.50 3.90
N ASP A 185 12.41 10.28 4.65
CA ASP A 185 13.50 11.25 4.86
C ASP A 185 14.16 11.64 3.51
N SER A 186 14.36 10.67 2.61
CA SER A 186 14.92 10.91 1.26
C SER A 186 13.96 11.74 0.39
N LEU A 187 12.66 11.43 0.44
CA LEU A 187 11.63 12.21 -0.24
C LEU A 187 11.55 13.65 0.32
N LEU A 188 11.60 13.83 1.64
CA LEU A 188 11.57 15.17 2.25
C LEU A 188 12.82 16.01 1.92
N GLN A 189 13.97 15.41 1.64
CA GLN A 189 15.16 16.13 1.14
C GLN A 189 14.96 16.75 -0.25
N THR A 190 13.94 16.32 -1.01
CA THR A 190 13.59 16.94 -2.31
C THR A 190 12.77 18.23 -2.16
N VAL A 191 12.27 18.53 -0.95
CA VAL A 191 11.45 19.70 -0.64
C VAL A 191 12.32 20.93 -0.36
N PRO A 192 11.95 22.14 -0.82
CA PRO A 192 12.64 23.38 -0.45
C PRO A 192 12.78 23.57 1.06
N SER A 193 13.94 24.03 1.52
CA SER A 193 14.29 24.10 2.95
C SER A 193 13.40 25.06 3.77
N ASP A 194 12.86 26.11 3.13
CA ASP A 194 11.93 27.03 3.77
C ASP A 194 10.54 26.39 3.97
N VAL A 195 10.09 25.56 3.04
CA VAL A 195 8.84 24.79 3.15
C VAL A 195 9.02 23.66 4.17
N LEU A 196 10.14 22.94 4.13
CA LEU A 196 10.45 21.86 5.07
C LEU A 196 10.56 22.37 6.52
N SER A 197 11.19 23.52 6.75
CA SER A 197 11.29 24.11 8.10
C SER A 197 9.94 24.58 8.65
N LYS A 198 9.12 25.26 7.84
CA LYS A 198 7.71 25.57 8.20
C LYS A 198 6.92 24.29 8.50
N GLY A 199 7.07 23.26 7.66
CA GLY A 199 6.38 21.98 7.81
C GLY A 199 6.72 21.26 9.11
N LYS A 200 7.99 21.31 9.54
CA LYS A 200 8.43 20.79 10.84
C LYS A 200 7.77 21.54 12.00
N VAL A 201 7.82 22.87 12.02
CA VAL A 201 7.17 23.69 13.07
C VAL A 201 5.66 23.39 13.17
N ILE A 202 4.98 23.20 12.04
CA ILE A 202 3.56 22.81 12.03
C ILE A 202 3.38 21.40 12.60
N ALA A 203 4.14 20.41 12.14
CA ALA A 203 4.05 19.03 12.62
C ALA A 203 4.38 18.89 14.12
N ASP A 204 5.43 19.58 14.60
CA ASP A 204 5.84 19.61 16.00
C ASP A 204 4.73 20.18 16.90
N SER A 205 3.91 21.12 16.40
CA SER A 205 2.77 21.69 17.15
C SER A 205 1.61 20.71 17.41
N TYR A 206 1.55 19.60 16.68
CA TYR A 206 0.59 18.51 16.94
C TYR A 206 1.17 17.40 17.83
N ARG A 207 2.46 17.44 18.15
CA ARG A 207 3.06 16.50 19.07
C ARG A 207 2.87 17.00 20.50
N GLU A 208 2.16 16.22 21.31
CA GLU A 208 2.03 16.51 22.73
C GLU A 208 3.43 16.48 23.39
N PRO A 209 3.78 17.46 24.24
CA PRO A 209 5.01 17.38 25.02
C PRO A 209 4.87 16.24 26.02
N GLU A 210 5.71 15.20 25.89
CA GLU A 210 5.70 14.02 26.76
C GLU A 210 5.99 14.35 28.25
N ASP A 211 6.43 15.59 28.54
CA ASP A 211 6.75 16.13 29.88
C ASP A 211 5.78 17.25 30.34
N VAL A 212 4.48 17.16 30.05
CA VAL A 212 3.45 17.92 30.78
C VAL A 212 2.50 16.96 31.47
N GLU A 213 2.79 16.66 32.74
CA GLU A 213 1.76 16.21 33.68
C GLU A 213 0.53 17.10 33.50
N THR A 214 -0.65 16.50 33.26
CA THR A 214 -1.92 17.22 33.14
C THR A 214 -2.42 17.72 34.51
N GLY A 215 -1.53 18.39 35.27
CA GLY A 215 -1.77 18.98 36.59
C GLY A 215 -2.70 20.20 36.56
N SER A 216 -3.17 20.63 35.39
CA SER A 216 -4.20 21.66 35.24
C SER A 216 -5.31 21.22 34.29
N LEU A 217 -6.08 20.21 34.71
CA LEU A 217 -7.46 20.07 34.22
C LEU A 217 -8.23 21.36 34.51
N ASP A 218 -8.82 21.92 33.45
CA ASP A 218 -9.67 23.11 33.50
C ASP A 218 -10.77 22.96 34.59
N PRO A 219 -10.96 23.94 35.48
CA PRO A 219 -12.01 23.87 36.51
C PRO A 219 -13.41 23.58 35.95
N GLU A 220 -13.74 23.97 34.72
CA GLU A 220 -15.05 23.64 34.12
C GLU A 220 -15.21 22.13 33.85
N LEU A 221 -14.14 21.44 33.45
CA LEU A 221 -14.17 19.98 33.20
C LEU A 221 -14.35 19.19 34.50
N LYS A 222 -13.72 19.61 35.60
CA LYS A 222 -13.93 19.02 36.93
C LYS A 222 -15.37 19.22 37.42
N GLN A 223 -15.98 20.35 37.08
CA GLN A 223 -17.36 20.62 37.45
C GLN A 223 -18.32 19.71 36.68
N LEU A 224 -18.05 19.41 35.42
CA LEU A 224 -18.82 18.46 34.61
C LEU A 224 -18.70 17.01 35.11
N GLU A 225 -17.51 16.57 35.52
CA GLU A 225 -17.31 15.24 36.13
C GLU A 225 -18.10 15.10 37.44
N SER A 226 -18.24 16.17 38.23
CA SER A 226 -19.01 16.16 39.49
C SER A 226 -20.55 16.11 39.33
N ILE A 227 -21.06 16.13 38.09
CA ILE A 227 -22.50 16.13 37.77
C ILE A 227 -22.97 14.75 37.24
N LEU A 228 -22.03 13.82 36.96
CA LEU A 228 -22.29 12.45 36.50
C LEU A 228 -22.36 11.43 37.66
#